data_AF-A0A0W0ZDQ2-F1
#
_entry.id   AF-A0A0W0ZDQ2-F1
#
_cell.length_a   1.000
_cell.length_b   1.000
_cell.length_c   1.000
_cell.angle_alpha   90.00
_cell.angle_beta   90.00
_cell.angle_gamma   90.00
#
_symmetry.space_group_name_H-M   'P 1'
#
loop_
_entity.id
_entity.type
_entity.pdbx_description
1 polymer ?
#
loop_
_entity_poly.entity_id
_entity_poly.type
_entity_poly.pdbx_seq_one_letter_code
_entity_poly.pdbx_strand_id
1 'polypeptide(L)'
;MEQCGTVDQPSTRSLIKLLHFVLTPAWRTQFGLTFSEAIHIKTGIHIKKHKLSLTREITFNSIDRMIPIRNEIKKNILSDVEKLTNRQSLVQFFSYKRVKLDWNHALIEQGMPLKKSWRYLYARQMYQYLLPMLGNYQTCLVLQDELGIKSCNTLWTYLHK
;
A
#
# COMPACT_ATOMS: atom_id res chain seq x y z
N MET A 1 20.80 -10.26 35.12
CA MET A 1 20.72 -9.16 34.15
C MET A 1 20.14 -9.73 32.87
N GLU A 2 18.87 -9.48 32.59
CA GLU A 2 18.32 -9.35 31.23
C GLU A 2 16.88 -8.86 31.38
N GLN A 3 16.70 -7.56 31.15
CA GLN A 3 15.39 -6.92 31.12
C GLN A 3 14.74 -7.29 29.78
N CYS A 4 13.75 -8.17 29.82
CA CYS A 4 12.86 -8.44 28.69
C CYS A 4 12.04 -7.17 28.43
N GLY A 5 12.45 -6.41 27.41
CA GLY A 5 11.83 -5.15 27.03
C GLY A 5 10.33 -5.31 26.79
N THR A 6 9.54 -4.59 27.58
CA THR A 6 8.13 -4.34 27.31
C THR A 6 8.03 -3.64 25.97
N VAL A 7 7.50 -4.34 24.97
CA VAL A 7 7.10 -3.73 23.70
C VAL A 7 5.98 -2.73 24.05
N ASP A 8 6.31 -1.45 24.08
CA ASP A 8 5.35 -0.36 24.30
C ASP A 8 4.20 -0.53 23.30
N GLN A 9 3.03 -0.87 23.82
CA GLN A 9 1.82 -0.92 23.02
C GLN A 9 1.48 0.51 22.58
N PRO A 10 1.24 0.76 21.28
CA PRO A 10 0.88 2.09 20.81
C PRO A 10 -0.39 2.56 21.52
N SER A 11 -0.37 3.77 22.08
CA SER A 11 -1.52 4.36 22.75
C SER A 11 -2.77 4.32 21.85
N THR A 12 -3.96 4.19 22.45
CA THR A 12 -5.26 4.14 21.72
C THR A 12 -5.43 5.33 20.76
N ARG A 13 -4.87 6.49 21.10
CA ARG A 13 -4.90 7.70 20.26
C ARG A 13 -3.95 7.62 19.06
N SER A 14 -2.79 6.99 19.23
CA SER A 14 -1.84 6.70 18.14
C SER A 14 -2.40 5.65 17.17
N LEU A 15 -3.11 4.67 17.72
CA LEU A 15 -3.78 3.59 16.98
C LEU A 15 -4.92 4.10 16.07
N ILE A 16 -5.72 5.06 16.53
CA ILE A 16 -6.77 5.69 15.70
C ILE A 16 -6.15 6.53 14.58
N LYS A 17 -5.09 7.30 14.86
CA LYS A 17 -4.35 8.04 13.83
C LYS A 17 -3.70 7.11 12.81
N LEU A 18 -3.15 5.98 13.25
CA LEU A 18 -2.59 4.94 12.39
C LEU A 18 -3.67 4.36 11.47
N LEU A 19 -4.84 4.02 12.01
CA LEU A 19 -5.99 3.57 11.24
C LEU A 19 -6.36 4.61 10.19
N HIS A 20 -6.65 5.85 10.58
CA HIS A 20 -6.99 6.92 9.62
C HIS A 20 -5.92 7.10 8.53
N PHE A 21 -4.64 7.09 8.90
CA PHE A 21 -3.55 7.33 7.96
C PHE A 21 -3.36 6.18 6.96
N VAL A 22 -3.29 4.92 7.41
CA VAL A 22 -3.09 3.78 6.51
C VAL A 22 -4.37 3.44 5.74
N LEU A 23 -5.53 3.79 6.29
CA LEU A 23 -6.82 3.75 5.61
C LEU A 23 -7.06 4.98 4.72
N THR A 24 -6.08 5.86 4.52
CA THR A 24 -6.25 6.87 3.48
C THR A 24 -6.14 6.25 2.09
N PRO A 25 -6.99 6.67 1.15
CA PRO A 25 -6.81 6.38 -0.27
C PRO A 25 -5.40 6.75 -0.75
N ALA A 26 -4.79 7.80 -0.18
CA ALA A 26 -3.44 8.27 -0.49
C ALA A 26 -2.36 7.19 -0.35
N TRP A 27 -2.33 6.42 0.74
CA TRP A 27 -1.37 5.31 0.89
C TRP A 27 -1.49 4.31 -0.26
N ARG A 28 -2.73 3.91 -0.58
CA ARG A 28 -2.99 2.88 -1.59
C ARG A 28 -2.76 3.37 -3.01
N THR A 29 -3.03 4.64 -3.31
CA THR A 29 -2.80 5.22 -4.63
C THR A 29 -1.33 5.51 -4.88
N GLN A 30 -0.53 5.76 -3.84
CA GLN A 30 0.92 5.97 -3.98
C GLN A 30 1.70 4.68 -4.23
N PHE A 31 1.17 3.52 -3.82
CA PHE A 31 1.84 2.22 -3.96
C PHE A 31 1.06 1.21 -4.81
N GLY A 32 -0.13 1.54 -5.32
CA GLY A 32 -0.92 0.61 -6.14
C GLY A 32 -1.42 -0.62 -5.38
N LEU A 33 -1.65 -0.49 -4.07
CA LEU A 33 -1.98 -1.61 -3.20
C LEU A 33 -3.48 -1.93 -3.16
N THR A 34 -3.80 -3.22 -3.09
CA THR A 34 -5.13 -3.67 -2.70
C THR A 34 -5.36 -3.44 -1.20
N PHE A 35 -6.63 -3.46 -0.77
CA PHE A 35 -6.97 -3.32 0.64
C PHE A 35 -6.33 -4.44 1.48
N SER A 36 -6.43 -5.69 1.00
CA SER A 36 -5.83 -6.85 1.67
C SER A 36 -4.31 -6.73 1.79
N GLU A 37 -3.63 -6.28 0.74
CA GLU A 37 -2.18 -6.05 0.80
C GLU A 37 -1.84 -4.99 1.84
N ALA A 38 -2.53 -3.84 1.82
CA ALA A 38 -2.22 -2.71 2.70
C ALA A 38 -2.30 -3.07 4.19
N ILE A 39 -3.28 -3.88 4.60
CA ILE A 39 -3.48 -4.24 6.01
C ILE A 39 -2.52 -5.35 6.49
N HIS A 40 -2.01 -6.19 5.58
CA HIS A 40 -1.10 -7.28 5.89
C HIS A 40 0.38 -6.91 5.73
N ILE A 41 0.69 -5.71 5.22
CA ILE A 41 2.07 -5.21 5.15
C ILE A 41 2.66 -5.14 6.56
N LYS A 42 3.78 -5.85 6.76
CA LYS A 42 4.66 -5.71 7.91
C LYS A 42 5.79 -4.77 7.52
N THR A 43 5.78 -3.57 8.08
CA THR A 43 6.74 -2.52 7.73
C THR A 43 8.18 -2.93 8.00
N GLY A 44 8.45 -3.72 9.05
CA GLY A 44 9.80 -4.21 9.35
C GLY A 44 10.35 -5.28 8.41
N ILE A 45 9.50 -5.92 7.59
CA ILE A 45 9.90 -7.02 6.71
C ILE A 45 9.83 -6.59 5.24
N HIS A 46 8.76 -5.89 4.88
CA HIS A 46 8.43 -5.56 3.49
C HIS A 46 9.06 -4.24 3.03
N ILE A 47 9.51 -3.36 3.94
CA ILE A 47 10.17 -2.10 3.57
C ILE A 47 11.68 -2.30 3.67
N LYS A 48 12.39 -2.21 2.53
CA LYS A 48 13.87 -2.32 2.51
C LYS A 48 14.48 -1.22 1.66
N LYS A 49 15.32 -0.39 2.30
CA LYS A 49 16.22 0.66 1.75
C LYS A 49 15.60 1.65 0.75
N HIS A 50 15.00 1.22 -0.36
CA HIS A 50 14.24 2.07 -1.31
C HIS A 50 13.13 1.30 -2.06
N LYS A 51 12.62 0.20 -1.50
CA LYS A 51 11.58 -0.61 -2.14
C LYS A 51 10.61 -1.18 -1.12
N LEU A 52 9.36 -1.31 -1.56
CA LEU A 52 8.32 -2.09 -0.90
C LEU A 52 8.27 -3.47 -1.56
N SER A 53 8.75 -4.48 -0.86
CA SER A 53 8.71 -5.89 -1.28
C SER A 53 7.47 -6.56 -0.69
N LEU A 54 6.48 -6.83 -1.53
CA LEU A 54 5.29 -7.58 -1.17
C LEU A 54 5.57 -9.07 -1.40
N THR A 55 5.40 -9.88 -0.36
CA THR A 55 5.55 -11.33 -0.46
C THR A 55 4.26 -11.99 -0.95
N ARG A 56 4.38 -13.17 -1.54
CA ARG A 56 3.30 -14.01 -2.06
C ARG A 56 2.18 -14.23 -1.06
N GLU A 57 2.51 -14.25 0.23
CA GLU A 57 1.56 -14.44 1.34
C GLU A 57 0.55 -13.30 1.47
N ILE A 58 0.93 -12.08 1.05
CA ILE A 58 0.08 -10.89 1.18
C ILE A 58 -0.47 -10.39 -0.15
N THR A 59 0.16 -10.77 -1.26
CA THR A 59 -0.23 -10.33 -2.60
C THR A 59 -1.50 -11.01 -3.10
N PHE A 60 -2.37 -10.26 -3.78
CA PHE A 60 -3.65 -10.80 -4.26
C PHE A 60 -3.51 -11.95 -5.27
N ASN A 61 -2.38 -12.00 -5.98
CA ASN A 61 -2.08 -12.97 -7.03
C ASN A 61 -1.11 -14.07 -6.57
N SER A 62 -0.74 -14.08 -5.28
CA SER A 62 0.27 -15.00 -4.72
C SER A 62 1.64 -14.95 -5.43
N ILE A 63 2.01 -13.78 -5.98
CA ILE A 63 3.28 -13.56 -6.67
C ILE A 63 4.03 -12.46 -5.96
N ASP A 64 5.27 -12.75 -5.56
CA ASP A 64 6.18 -11.76 -4.98
C ASP A 64 6.34 -10.59 -5.96
N ARG A 65 6.09 -9.36 -5.51
CA ARG A 65 6.29 -8.17 -6.33
C ARG A 65 6.97 -7.05 -5.58
N MET A 66 7.69 -6.21 -6.30
CA MET A 66 8.42 -5.09 -5.73
C MET A 66 7.93 -3.78 -6.32
N ILE A 67 7.66 -2.82 -5.43
CA ILE A 67 7.31 -1.45 -5.81
C ILE A 67 8.47 -0.56 -5.41
N PRO A 68 9.20 0.05 -6.36
CA PRO A 68 10.30 0.93 -6.06
C PRO A 68 9.79 2.28 -5.52
N ILE A 69 10.52 2.83 -4.56
CA ILE A 69 10.23 4.11 -3.94
C ILE A 69 10.92 5.20 -4.76
N ARG A 70 10.17 5.81 -5.68
CA ARG A 70 10.70 6.81 -6.64
C ARG A 70 10.58 8.27 -6.19
N ASN A 71 9.82 8.56 -5.14
CA ASN A 71 9.51 9.93 -4.72
C ASN A 71 9.74 10.09 -3.21
N GLU A 72 10.24 11.25 -2.79
CA GLU A 72 10.35 11.66 -1.39
C GLU A 72 9.02 11.60 -0.64
N ILE A 73 7.90 11.91 -1.32
CA ILE A 73 6.56 11.73 -0.75
C ILE A 73 6.36 10.26 -0.33
N LYS A 74 6.71 9.30 -1.19
CA LYS A 74 6.58 7.87 -0.86
C LYS A 74 7.51 7.48 0.29
N LYS A 75 8.72 8.03 0.35
CA LYS A 75 9.67 7.79 1.47
C LYS A 75 9.11 8.30 2.79
N ASN A 76 8.59 9.52 2.81
CA ASN A 76 8.02 10.14 4.02
C ASN A 76 6.83 9.33 4.53
N ILE A 77 5.89 9.00 3.64
CA ILE A 77 4.73 8.19 4.00
C ILE A 77 5.17 6.82 4.55
N LEU A 78 6.18 6.16 3.97
CA LEU A 78 6.69 4.88 4.49
C LEU A 78 7.36 5.03 5.87
N SER A 79 8.15 6.09 6.07
CA SER A 79 8.78 6.40 7.35
C SER A 79 7.74 6.64 8.44
N ASP A 80 6.68 7.38 8.12
CA ASP A 80 5.56 7.63 9.03
C ASP A 80 4.83 6.33 9.38
N VAL A 81 4.56 5.48 8.38
CA VAL A 81 3.91 4.18 8.61
C VAL A 81 4.80 3.23 9.41
N GLU A 82 6.11 3.19 9.19
CA GLU A 82 7.03 2.38 10.00
C GLU A 82 7.03 2.82 11.47
N LYS A 83 7.13 4.14 11.72
CA LYS A 83 7.08 4.71 13.08
C LYS A 83 5.76 4.41 13.78
N LEU A 84 4.64 4.54 13.08
CA LEU A 84 3.31 4.36 13.66
C LEU A 84 2.96 2.88 13.87
N THR A 85 3.44 1.98 13.02
CA THR A 85 3.14 0.53 13.10
C THR A 85 4.13 -0.26 13.97
N ASN A 86 5.20 0.38 14.45
CA ASN A 86 6.27 -0.28 15.20
C ASN A 86 6.71 -1.62 14.55
N ARG A 87 6.87 -1.62 13.22
CA ARG A 87 7.31 -2.78 12.41
C ARG A 87 6.32 -3.94 12.28
N GLN A 88 5.11 -3.84 12.84
CA GLN A 88 4.07 -4.87 12.82
C GLN A 88 3.02 -4.60 11.71
N SER A 89 2.13 -5.57 11.46
CA SER A 89 1.02 -5.38 10.51
C SER A 89 -0.23 -4.84 11.20
N LEU A 90 -1.09 -4.13 10.46
CA LEU A 90 -2.34 -3.61 11.01
C LEU A 90 -3.28 -4.70 11.49
N VAL A 91 -3.27 -5.85 10.82
CA VAL A 91 -4.08 -7.02 11.23
C VAL A 91 -3.63 -7.59 12.58
N GLN A 92 -2.37 -7.38 12.99
CA GLN A 92 -1.90 -7.80 14.32
C GLN A 92 -2.43 -6.87 15.43
N PHE A 93 -2.60 -5.57 15.14
CA PHE A 93 -3.17 -4.62 16.09
C PHE A 93 -4.70 -4.64 16.11
N PHE A 94 -5.32 -4.91 14.96
CA PHE A 94 -6.76 -4.83 14.78
C PHE A 94 -7.26 -6.03 13.99
N SER A 95 -8.42 -6.58 14.38
CA SER A 95 -9.04 -7.64 13.59
C SER A 95 -9.38 -7.14 12.18
N TYR A 96 -9.24 -8.02 11.18
CA TYR A 96 -9.56 -7.71 9.78
C TYR A 96 -10.94 -7.05 9.62
N LYS A 97 -11.94 -7.55 10.35
CA LYS A 97 -13.32 -7.03 10.33
C LYS A 97 -13.38 -5.58 10.80
N ARG A 98 -12.66 -5.23 11.87
CA ARG A 98 -12.60 -3.87 12.41
C ARG A 98 -11.97 -2.90 11.43
N VAL A 99 -10.79 -3.26 10.90
CA VAL A 99 -10.08 -2.42 9.91
C VAL A 99 -10.94 -2.19 8.66
N LYS A 100 -11.70 -3.20 8.23
CA LYS A 100 -12.63 -3.09 7.08
C LYS A 100 -13.82 -2.18 7.38
N LEU A 101 -14.37 -2.23 8.58
CA LEU A 101 -15.46 -1.33 8.99
C LEU A 101 -14.98 0.12 9.07
N ASP A 102 -13.86 0.36 9.76
CA ASP A 102 -13.27 1.69 9.90
C ASP A 102 -12.91 2.28 8.52
N TRP A 103 -12.42 1.44 7.60
CA TRP A 103 -12.17 1.82 6.20
C TRP A 103 -13.45 2.23 5.47
N ASN A 104 -14.50 1.43 5.59
CA ASN A 104 -15.77 1.73 4.92
C ASN A 104 -16.35 3.04 5.44
N HIS A 105 -16.27 3.29 6.75
CA HIS A 105 -16.68 4.55 7.36
C HIS A 105 -15.88 5.73 6.81
N ALA A 106 -14.54 5.64 6.81
CA ALA A 106 -13.68 6.70 6.28
C ALA A 106 -13.96 7.02 4.80
N LEU A 107 -14.23 5.99 3.98
CA LEU A 107 -14.62 6.20 2.59
C LEU A 107 -15.99 6.89 2.45
N ILE A 108 -16.98 6.49 3.24
CA ILE A 108 -18.32 7.08 3.23
C ILE A 108 -18.24 8.56 3.65
N GLU A 109 -17.49 8.87 4.71
CA GLU A 109 -17.25 10.24 5.18
C GLU A 109 -16.62 11.12 4.08
N GLN A 110 -15.77 10.54 3.24
CA GLN A 110 -15.15 11.24 2.12
C GLN A 110 -15.95 11.15 0.81
N GLY A 111 -17.18 10.62 0.83
CA GLY A 111 -18.04 10.49 -0.36
C GLY A 111 -17.48 9.56 -1.43
N MET A 112 -16.60 8.62 -1.05
CA MET A 112 -15.87 7.77 -1.97
C MET A 112 -16.53 6.39 -2.16
N PRO A 113 -16.47 5.81 -3.37
CA PRO A 113 -17.06 4.49 -3.65
C PRO A 113 -16.28 3.34 -2.98
N LEU A 114 -17.00 2.55 -2.16
CA LEU A 114 -16.47 1.41 -1.40
C LEU A 114 -15.86 0.29 -2.25
N LYS A 115 -16.47 0.01 -3.42
CA LYS A 115 -16.12 -1.13 -4.28
C LYS A 115 -15.12 -0.78 -5.38
N LYS A 116 -14.69 0.48 -5.50
CA LYS A 116 -13.80 0.91 -6.58
C LYS A 116 -12.35 0.56 -6.22
N SER A 117 -11.65 -0.08 -7.16
CA SER A 117 -10.20 -0.21 -7.07
C SER A 117 -9.57 1.13 -7.37
N TRP A 118 -8.66 1.59 -6.52
CA TRP A 118 -7.91 2.84 -6.72
C TRP A 118 -6.56 2.61 -7.40
N ARG A 119 -6.26 1.37 -7.79
CA ARG A 119 -5.01 0.99 -8.48
C ARG A 119 -4.84 1.68 -9.83
N TYR A 120 -5.92 2.11 -10.47
CA TYR A 120 -5.86 2.86 -11.73
C TYR A 120 -5.21 4.24 -11.54
N LEU A 121 -5.37 4.88 -10.38
CA LEU A 121 -4.73 6.17 -10.09
C LEU A 121 -3.21 6.01 -10.05
N TYR A 122 -2.72 4.96 -9.37
CA TYR A 122 -1.30 4.62 -9.39
C TYR A 122 -0.81 4.37 -10.81
N ALA A 123 -1.54 3.53 -11.57
CA ALA A 123 -1.17 3.16 -12.93
C ALA A 123 -1.05 4.40 -13.83
N ARG A 124 -2.02 5.31 -13.80
CA ARG A 124 -2.02 6.53 -14.63
C ARG A 124 -0.89 7.47 -14.23
N GLN A 125 -0.70 7.71 -12.94
CA GLN A 125 0.35 8.58 -12.44
C GLN A 125 1.74 8.05 -12.82
N MET A 126 1.99 6.76 -12.60
CA MET A 126 3.28 6.14 -12.92
C MET A 126 3.48 5.99 -14.42
N TYR A 127 2.42 5.75 -15.20
CA TYR A 127 2.49 5.74 -16.67
C TYR A 127 2.97 7.10 -17.18
N GLN A 128 2.37 8.21 -16.75
CA GLN A 128 2.81 9.55 -17.16
C GLN A 128 4.25 9.86 -16.74
N TYR A 129 4.67 9.38 -15.57
CA TYR A 129 6.02 9.58 -15.06
C TYR A 129 7.08 8.77 -15.82
N LEU A 130 6.79 7.49 -16.12
CA LEU A 130 7.74 6.56 -16.73
C LEU A 130 7.76 6.62 -18.26
N LEU A 131 6.64 7.00 -18.89
CA LEU A 131 6.51 7.09 -20.34
C LEU A 131 7.63 7.89 -21.02
N PRO A 132 7.99 9.11 -20.57
CA PRO A 132 9.09 9.86 -21.20
C PRO A 132 10.47 9.25 -20.98
N MET A 133 10.63 8.35 -19.99
CA MET A 133 11.93 7.76 -19.63
C MET A 133 12.17 6.41 -20.30
N LEU A 134 11.13 5.57 -20.42
CA LEU A 134 11.24 4.17 -20.83
C LEU A 134 10.51 3.88 -22.16
N GLY A 135 9.65 4.79 -22.61
CA GLY A 135 8.75 4.54 -23.73
C GLY A 135 7.57 3.62 -23.34
N ASN A 136 6.63 3.45 -24.26
CA ASN A 136 5.32 2.84 -23.97
C ASN A 136 5.43 1.35 -23.54
N TYR A 137 6.13 0.53 -24.34
CA TYR A 137 6.23 -0.91 -24.10
C TYR A 137 6.87 -1.25 -22.75
N GLN A 138 8.03 -0.66 -22.46
CA GLN A 138 8.74 -0.89 -21.20
C GLN A 138 7.95 -0.34 -20.00
N THR A 139 7.31 0.82 -20.14
CA THR A 139 6.44 1.37 -19.10
C THR A 139 5.30 0.42 -18.77
N CYS A 140 4.66 -0.18 -19.78
CA CYS A 140 3.59 -1.15 -19.57
C CYS A 140 4.06 -2.39 -18.81
N LEU A 141 5.25 -2.93 -19.15
CA LEU A 141 5.83 -4.09 -18.45
C LEU A 141 6.13 -3.77 -16.98
N VAL A 142 6.78 -2.62 -16.71
CA VAL A 142 7.09 -2.19 -15.34
C VAL A 142 5.82 -2.03 -14.51
N LEU A 143 4.76 -1.45 -15.08
CA LEU A 143 3.48 -1.28 -14.37
C LEU A 143 2.77 -2.61 -14.12
N GLN A 144 2.86 -3.56 -15.04
CA GLN A 144 2.31 -4.90 -14.85
C GLN A 144 2.99 -5.61 -13.68
N ASP A 145 4.31 -5.56 -13.60
CA ASP A 145 5.07 -6.15 -12.51
C ASP A 145 4.76 -5.46 -11.17
N GLU A 146 4.74 -4.14 -11.13
CA GLU A 146 4.48 -3.36 -9.91
C GLU A 146 3.06 -3.54 -9.37
N LEU A 147 2.07 -3.70 -10.25
CA LEU A 147 0.68 -3.91 -9.88
C LEU A 147 0.32 -5.39 -9.73
N GLY A 148 1.22 -6.31 -10.11
CA GLY A 148 0.98 -7.75 -10.13
C GLY A 148 -0.07 -8.18 -11.15
N ILE A 149 -0.19 -7.47 -12.27
CA ILE A 149 -1.21 -7.71 -13.30
C ILE A 149 -0.58 -8.47 -14.47
N LYS A 150 -1.14 -9.63 -14.83
CA LYS A 150 -0.66 -10.42 -15.97
C LYS A 150 -1.21 -9.98 -17.33
N SER A 151 -2.32 -9.23 -17.33
CA SER A 151 -3.06 -8.91 -18.55
C SER A 151 -2.87 -7.46 -18.97
N CYS A 152 -2.40 -7.27 -20.21
CA CYS A 152 -2.37 -5.96 -20.88
C CYS A 152 -3.75 -5.30 -20.90
N ASN A 153 -4.82 -6.07 -21.08
CA ASN A 153 -6.19 -5.52 -21.12
C ASN A 153 -6.60 -4.91 -19.78
N THR A 154 -6.17 -5.52 -18.66
CA THR A 154 -6.42 -4.97 -17.33
C THR A 154 -5.63 -3.68 -17.10
N LEU A 155 -4.36 -3.62 -17.53
CA LEU A 155 -3.59 -2.38 -17.45
C LEU A 155 -4.19 -1.29 -18.35
N TRP A 156 -4.60 -1.63 -19.57
CA TRP A 156 -5.26 -0.70 -20.49
C TRP A 156 -6.53 -0.11 -19.89
N THR A 157 -7.33 -0.95 -19.24
CA THR A 157 -8.52 -0.50 -18.49
C THR A 157 -8.15 0.51 -17.41
N TYR A 158 -7.03 0.33 -16.72
CA TYR A 158 -6.57 1.28 -15.69
C TYR A 158 -6.06 2.60 -16.28
N LEU A 159 -5.56 2.60 -17.52
CA LEU A 159 -5.05 3.80 -18.16
C LEU A 159 -6.16 4.63 -18.85
N HIS A 160 -7.19 3.95 -19.38
CA HIS A 160 -8.18 4.58 -20.27
C HIS A 160 -9.63 4.57 -19.75
N LYS A 161 -9.93 3.89 -18.64
CA LYS A 161 -11.29 3.76 -18.08
C LYS A 161 -11.34 4.27 -16.64
#